data_AF-A0A1S8WGF0-F1
#
_entry.id   AF-A0A1S8WGF0-F1
#
_cell.length_a   1.000
_cell.length_b   1.000
_cell.length_c   1.000
_cell.angle_alpha   90.00
_cell.angle_beta   90.00
_cell.angle_gamma   90.00
#
_symmetry.space_group_name_H-M   'P 1'
#
loop_
_entity.id
_entity.type
_entity.pdbx_description
1 polymer ?
#
loop_
_entity_poly.entity_id
_entity_poly.type
_entity_poly.pdbx_seq_one_letter_code
_entity_poly.pdbx_strand_id
1 'polypeptide(L)'
;MGETGPCGPCSEIHYDRIGGRDAAGLVNMDDPDVLEIWNLVFIQFNREEDGSLRPLPAKHIDTGLGFERILSVLQGKRSNYDTDLFQPLFAAIQSGTGAPPYSGRVGAEDVDGKDMAYRVLADHARVLTIALSDGGRAQNTGRGYVLRRILRRAVRYAVEVLGAPPGFFATLVDVVVTSLKDAFPELANDPYTVKELINEEEQQFLTTLKRGQRLLSRTISDIKRTQGAAGTGVLPGTVAWRLYDTYGFPLDLTQLMAEEHNLKLDLAGYEKAKELAQARSQTGAAGAGAIVDLDVHAIAELRKRGIPGTDDTEKYNYQADAQGNYDLAQKHKSNAVHIKVSDGQHQTQPSKRILK
;
A
#
# COMPACT_ATOMS: atom_id res chain seq x y z
N MET A 1 2.61 16.48 11.94
CA MET A 1 3.24 15.69 10.85
C MET A 1 3.27 14.19 11.15
N GLY A 2 3.68 13.76 12.35
CA GLY A 2 3.63 12.35 12.78
C GLY A 2 3.74 12.19 14.31
N GLU A 3 4.19 11.02 14.76
CA GLU A 3 4.49 10.77 16.19
C GLU A 3 5.64 11.65 16.70
N THR A 4 6.55 12.05 15.82
CA THR A 4 7.63 13.02 16.09
C THR A 4 7.66 14.12 15.04
N GLY A 5 8.42 15.19 15.31
CA GLY A 5 8.70 16.28 14.37
C GLY A 5 7.92 17.59 14.62
N PRO A 6 8.00 18.55 13.70
CA PRO A 6 7.38 19.87 13.85
C PRO A 6 5.86 19.80 14.04
N CYS A 7 5.35 20.56 15.01
CA CYS A 7 3.93 20.65 15.34
C CYS A 7 3.57 21.98 16.03
N GLY A 8 2.27 22.20 16.21
CA GLY A 8 1.72 23.37 16.86
C GLY A 8 0.20 23.35 16.88
N PRO A 9 -0.44 24.31 17.57
CA PRO A 9 -1.88 24.53 17.47
C PRO A 9 -2.23 24.98 16.05
N CYS A 10 -3.48 24.76 15.65
CA CYS A 10 -3.97 25.17 14.36
C CYS A 10 -5.30 25.91 14.45
N SER A 11 -5.63 26.62 13.38
CA SER A 11 -6.94 27.18 13.11
C SER A 11 -7.43 26.64 11.77
N GLU A 12 -8.61 26.04 11.77
CA GLU A 12 -9.22 25.46 10.57
C GLU A 12 -10.36 26.33 10.06
N ILE A 13 -10.50 26.44 8.74
CA ILE A 13 -11.58 27.13 8.05
C ILE A 13 -12.53 26.08 7.50
N HIS A 14 -13.79 26.13 7.94
CA HIS A 14 -14.86 25.24 7.50
C HIS A 14 -15.85 25.98 6.60
N TYR A 15 -16.47 25.27 5.66
CA TYR A 15 -17.45 25.79 4.70
C TYR A 15 -18.75 25.00 4.76
N ASP A 16 -19.87 25.70 4.90
CA ASP A 16 -21.22 25.13 4.81
C ASP A 16 -21.74 25.21 3.36
N ARG A 17 -21.98 24.06 2.74
CA ARG A 17 -22.50 23.95 1.38
C ARG A 17 -23.97 24.35 1.27
N ILE A 18 -24.75 24.23 2.34
CA ILE A 18 -26.19 24.54 2.32
C ILE A 18 -26.40 26.05 2.39
N GLY A 19 -25.71 26.74 3.30
CA GLY A 19 -25.83 28.17 3.49
C GLY A 19 -27.18 28.60 4.08
N GLY A 20 -27.31 29.89 4.40
CA GLY A 20 -28.56 30.44 4.97
C GLY A 20 -28.93 29.92 6.36
N ARG A 21 -27.98 29.29 7.07
CA ARG A 21 -28.14 28.73 8.42
C ARG A 21 -26.91 29.03 9.29
N ASP A 22 -27.06 28.86 10.60
CA ASP A 22 -25.92 28.73 11.50
C ASP A 22 -25.50 27.26 11.54
N ALA A 23 -24.30 26.98 11.05
CA ALA A 23 -23.71 25.64 10.96
C ALA A 23 -22.62 25.38 12.01
N ALA A 24 -22.40 26.30 12.97
CA ALA A 24 -21.30 26.18 13.94
C ALA A 24 -21.35 24.86 14.75
N GLY A 25 -22.55 24.39 15.09
CA GLY A 25 -22.75 23.12 15.82
C GLY A 25 -22.51 21.85 15.00
N LEU A 26 -22.27 21.97 13.69
CA LEU A 26 -22.00 20.85 12.78
C LEU A 26 -20.52 20.74 12.39
N VAL A 27 -19.70 21.73 12.75
CA VAL A 27 -18.25 21.73 12.51
C VAL A 27 -17.61 20.54 13.21
N ASN A 28 -16.80 19.76 12.48
CA ASN A 28 -16.14 18.54 12.98
C ASN A 28 -17.10 17.43 13.47
N MET A 29 -18.34 17.41 12.98
CA MET A 29 -19.34 16.37 13.29
C MET A 29 -19.56 15.35 12.15
N ASP A 30 -18.58 15.22 11.25
CA ASP A 30 -18.62 14.34 10.06
C ASP A 30 -19.83 14.58 9.14
N ASP A 31 -20.38 15.80 9.14
CA ASP A 31 -21.42 16.23 8.22
C ASP A 31 -20.81 16.53 6.83
N PRO A 32 -21.25 15.88 5.74
CA PRO A 32 -20.66 16.06 4.42
C PRO A 32 -20.88 17.45 3.81
N ASP A 33 -21.85 18.21 4.31
CA ASP A 33 -22.13 19.59 3.89
C ASP A 33 -21.35 20.63 4.69
N VAL A 34 -20.74 20.27 5.81
CA VAL A 34 -19.91 21.16 6.63
C VAL A 34 -18.47 20.67 6.61
N LEU A 35 -17.71 21.22 5.67
CA LEU A 35 -16.42 20.66 5.24
C LEU A 35 -15.26 21.55 5.68
N GLU A 36 -14.22 20.94 6.25
CA GLU A 36 -12.91 21.58 6.44
C GLU A 36 -12.26 21.88 5.08
N ILE A 37 -11.94 23.14 4.81
CA ILE A 37 -11.33 23.59 3.54
C ILE A 37 -9.83 23.84 3.69
N TRP A 38 -9.44 24.50 4.79
CA TRP A 38 -8.09 25.01 4.96
C TRP A 38 -7.65 24.89 6.42
N ASN A 39 -6.51 24.26 6.65
CA ASN A 39 -5.88 24.18 7.96
C ASN A 39 -4.66 25.12 8.01
N LEU A 40 -4.60 25.98 9.03
CA LEU A 40 -3.50 26.91 9.30
C LEU A 40 -2.81 26.50 10.61
N VAL A 41 -1.66 25.86 10.50
CA VAL A 41 -0.88 25.37 11.63
C VAL A 41 0.16 26.43 12.03
N PHE A 42 0.12 26.83 13.30
CA PHE A 42 1.10 27.74 13.91
C PHE A 42 2.24 26.92 14.53
N ILE A 43 3.19 26.51 13.68
CA ILE A 43 4.30 25.65 14.04
C ILE A 43 5.18 26.33 15.09
N GLN A 44 5.25 25.73 16.29
CA GLN A 44 5.97 26.29 17.43
C GLN A 44 6.72 25.26 18.28
N PHE A 45 6.48 23.97 18.07
CA PHE A 45 7.12 22.88 18.81
C PHE A 45 7.72 21.82 17.87
N ASN A 46 8.72 21.10 18.37
CA ASN A 46 9.14 19.79 17.87
C ASN A 46 8.66 18.74 18.87
N ARG A 47 7.91 17.74 18.41
CA ARG A 47 7.54 16.59 19.24
C ARG A 47 8.65 15.55 19.20
N GLU A 48 9.13 15.17 20.38
CA GLU A 48 10.19 14.16 20.56
C GLU A 48 9.60 12.75 20.67
N GLU A 49 10.44 11.71 20.62
CA GLU A 49 10.02 10.29 20.69
C GLU A 49 9.29 9.93 21.99
N ASP A 50 9.61 10.61 23.10
CA ASP A 50 8.94 10.45 24.39
C ASP A 50 7.60 11.22 24.48
N GLY A 51 7.19 11.88 23.39
CA GLY A 51 5.97 12.69 23.30
C GLY A 51 6.12 14.10 23.86
N SER A 52 7.28 14.46 24.42
CA SER A 52 7.52 15.81 24.93
C SER A 52 7.57 16.86 23.80
N LEU A 53 7.20 18.10 24.12
CA LEU A 53 7.14 19.21 23.16
C LEU A 53 8.28 20.18 23.44
N ARG A 54 9.28 20.18 22.56
CA ARG A 54 10.40 21.12 22.61
C ARG A 54 10.08 22.40 21.81
N PRO A 55 10.20 23.60 22.38
CA PRO A 55 10.01 24.84 21.62
C PRO A 55 10.99 24.97 20.46
N LEU A 56 10.50 25.42 19.30
CA LEU A 56 11.33 25.72 18.14
C LEU A 56 12.05 27.08 18.31
N PRO A 57 13.24 27.25 17.71
CA PRO A 57 13.97 28.53 17.76
C PRO A 57 13.20 29.69 17.11
N ALA A 58 12.37 29.39 16.11
CA ALA A 58 11.51 30.34 15.42
C ALA A 58 10.10 29.75 15.23
N LYS A 59 9.10 30.63 15.15
CA LYS A 59 7.72 30.26 14.87
C LYS A 59 7.49 30.33 13.36
N HIS A 60 6.79 29.35 12.82
CA HIS A 60 6.49 29.24 11.40
C HIS A 60 4.99 29.05 11.18
N ILE A 61 4.56 29.25 9.95
CA ILE A 61 3.19 28.95 9.52
C ILE A 61 3.29 27.85 8.46
N ASP A 62 2.56 26.76 8.69
CA ASP A 62 2.35 25.68 7.73
C ASP A 62 0.85 25.63 7.42
N THR A 63 0.47 25.72 6.14
CA THR A 63 -0.94 25.72 5.77
C THR A 63 -1.22 24.68 4.71
N GLY A 64 -2.31 23.93 4.87
CA GLY A 64 -2.79 22.95 3.91
C GLY A 64 -4.22 23.27 3.49
N LEU A 65 -4.43 23.46 2.20
CA LEU A 65 -5.76 23.59 1.60
C LEU A 65 -5.99 22.42 0.64
N GLY A 66 -7.12 21.74 0.77
CA GLY A 66 -7.48 20.65 -0.13
C GLY A 66 -7.94 21.19 -1.48
N PHE A 67 -7.14 21.00 -2.54
CA PHE A 67 -7.45 21.52 -3.88
C PHE A 67 -8.80 21.00 -4.40
N GLU A 68 -9.05 19.69 -4.29
CA GLU A 68 -10.30 19.08 -4.73
C GLU A 68 -11.51 19.59 -3.93
N ARG A 69 -11.30 19.85 -2.64
CA ARG A 69 -12.32 20.40 -1.74
C ARG A 69 -12.71 21.82 -2.16
N ILE A 70 -11.75 22.73 -2.29
CA ILE A 70 -12.06 24.10 -2.72
C ILE A 70 -12.62 24.14 -4.14
N LEU A 71 -12.12 23.31 -5.04
CA LEU A 71 -12.62 23.21 -6.42
C LEU A 71 -14.10 22.81 -6.43
N SER A 72 -14.48 21.83 -5.61
CA SER A 72 -15.89 21.42 -5.49
C SER A 72 -16.79 22.57 -5.00
N VAL A 73 -16.30 23.39 -4.08
CA VAL A 73 -17.04 24.56 -3.57
C VAL A 73 -17.19 25.62 -4.66
N LEU A 74 -16.08 25.98 -5.33
CA LEU A 74 -16.08 26.98 -6.39
C LEU A 74 -16.94 26.59 -7.59
N GLN A 75 -17.04 25.29 -7.89
CA GLN A 75 -17.89 24.77 -8.96
C GLN A 75 -19.33 24.47 -8.53
N GLY A 76 -19.71 24.76 -7.28
CA GLY A 76 -21.05 24.48 -6.77
C GLY A 76 -21.41 22.99 -6.77
N LYS A 77 -20.42 22.11 -6.59
CA LYS A 77 -20.58 20.66 -6.51
C LYS A 77 -20.68 20.19 -5.07
N ARG A 78 -21.44 19.14 -4.80
CA ARG A 78 -21.51 18.56 -3.44
C ARG A 78 -20.37 17.59 -3.16
N SER A 79 -19.86 16.89 -4.17
CA SER A 79 -18.72 15.98 -4.03
C SER A 79 -17.47 16.50 -4.73
N ASN A 80 -16.29 16.18 -4.18
CA ASN A 80 -15.00 16.34 -4.86
C ASN A 80 -14.99 15.60 -6.20
N TYR A 81 -15.65 14.45 -6.25
CA TYR A 81 -15.72 13.57 -7.41
C TYR A 81 -16.61 14.11 -8.54
N ASP A 82 -17.43 15.14 -8.28
CA ASP A 82 -18.31 15.73 -9.29
C ASP A 82 -17.64 16.89 -10.04
N THR A 83 -16.38 17.17 -9.73
CA THR A 83 -15.57 18.22 -10.37
C THR A 83 -14.98 17.74 -11.69
N ASP A 84 -14.63 18.70 -12.54
CA ASP A 84 -13.91 18.48 -13.80
C ASP A 84 -12.57 17.73 -13.64
N LEU A 85 -12.01 17.67 -12.43
CA LEU A 85 -10.83 16.88 -12.13
C LEU A 85 -11.08 15.35 -12.19
N PHE A 86 -12.30 14.89 -11.89
CA PHE A 86 -12.64 13.46 -11.84
C PHE A 86 -13.55 13.00 -13.00
N GLN A 87 -14.34 13.90 -13.58
CA GLN A 87 -15.25 13.54 -14.69
C GLN A 87 -14.55 12.84 -15.88
N PRO A 88 -13.32 13.22 -16.31
CA PRO A 88 -12.61 12.50 -17.37
C PRO A 88 -12.30 11.04 -17.01
N LEU A 89 -11.94 10.78 -15.74
CA LEU A 89 -11.69 9.41 -15.25
C LEU A 89 -12.99 8.59 -15.25
N PHE A 90 -14.10 9.17 -14.82
CA PHE A 90 -15.39 8.47 -14.86
C PHE A 90 -15.86 8.17 -16.28
N ALA A 91 -15.67 9.10 -17.21
CA ALA A 91 -15.96 8.84 -18.63
C ALA A 91 -15.11 7.68 -19.19
N ALA A 92 -13.82 7.63 -18.85
CA ALA A 92 -12.93 6.54 -19.26
C ALA A 92 -13.33 5.20 -18.62
N ILE A 93 -13.69 5.19 -17.34
CA ILE A 93 -14.21 4.01 -16.63
C ILE A 93 -15.48 3.50 -17.29
N GLN A 94 -16.45 4.38 -17.54
CA GLN A 94 -17.70 3.99 -18.21
C GLN A 94 -17.42 3.38 -19.58
N SER A 95 -16.60 4.05 -20.40
CA SER A 95 -16.29 3.61 -21.76
C SER A 95 -15.54 2.27 -21.79
N GLY A 96 -14.58 2.06 -20.88
CA GLY A 96 -13.74 0.86 -20.89
C GLY A 96 -14.36 -0.36 -20.21
N THR A 97 -15.32 -0.14 -19.31
CA THR A 97 -15.99 -1.24 -18.58
C THR A 97 -17.38 -1.57 -19.11
N GLY A 98 -18.04 -0.60 -19.78
CA GLY A 98 -19.44 -0.72 -20.15
C GLY A 98 -20.41 -0.65 -18.95
N ALA A 99 -19.92 -0.27 -17.76
CA ALA A 99 -20.75 -0.07 -16.59
C ALA A 99 -21.75 1.09 -16.80
N PRO A 100 -22.88 1.12 -16.07
CA PRO A 100 -23.77 2.27 -16.07
C PRO A 100 -23.04 3.57 -15.71
N PRO A 101 -23.55 4.74 -16.15
CA PRO A 101 -22.98 6.02 -15.77
C PRO A 101 -22.92 6.21 -14.25
N TYR A 102 -21.86 6.86 -13.78
CA TYR A 102 -21.75 7.29 -12.38
C TYR A 102 -22.93 8.20 -12.01
N SER A 103 -23.57 7.95 -10.87
CA SER A 103 -24.76 8.66 -10.42
C SER A 103 -24.63 9.35 -9.07
N GLY A 104 -23.45 9.31 -8.45
CA GLY A 104 -23.17 10.08 -7.23
C GLY A 104 -23.72 9.49 -5.93
N ARG A 105 -24.28 8.27 -5.94
CA ARG A 105 -24.87 7.66 -4.75
C ARG A 105 -23.81 7.26 -3.74
N VAL A 106 -24.16 7.32 -2.46
CA VAL A 106 -23.28 7.00 -1.34
C VAL A 106 -23.99 6.11 -0.32
N GLY A 107 -23.24 5.25 0.37
CA GLY A 107 -23.76 4.39 1.42
C GLY A 107 -24.91 3.50 0.93
N ALA A 108 -26.03 3.52 1.66
CA ALA A 108 -27.18 2.67 1.37
C ALA A 108 -27.86 2.97 0.02
N GLU A 109 -27.63 4.15 -0.57
CA GLU A 109 -28.19 4.51 -1.88
C GLU A 109 -27.42 3.83 -3.04
N ASP A 110 -26.16 3.47 -2.83
CA ASP A 110 -25.29 2.80 -3.81
C ASP A 110 -25.43 1.26 -3.70
N VAL A 111 -26.64 0.77 -3.97
CA VAL A 111 -27.04 -0.63 -3.72
C VAL A 111 -26.15 -1.66 -4.43
N ASP A 112 -25.67 -1.35 -5.64
CA ASP A 112 -24.77 -2.23 -6.41
C ASP A 112 -23.29 -1.88 -6.24
N GLY A 113 -22.96 -0.88 -5.40
CA GLY A 113 -21.60 -0.49 -5.07
C GLY A 113 -20.81 0.13 -6.22
N LYS A 114 -21.47 0.44 -7.35
CA LYS A 114 -20.79 0.91 -8.56
C LYS A 114 -20.29 2.33 -8.41
N ASP A 115 -21.06 3.21 -7.77
CA ASP A 115 -20.63 4.60 -7.59
C ASP A 115 -19.40 4.65 -6.66
N MET A 116 -19.33 3.80 -5.65
CA MET A 116 -18.13 3.58 -4.84
C MET A 116 -16.97 3.05 -5.69
N ALA A 117 -17.21 2.06 -6.56
CA ALA A 117 -16.17 1.51 -7.44
C ALA A 117 -15.59 2.57 -8.39
N TYR A 118 -16.42 3.44 -8.98
CA TYR A 118 -15.96 4.59 -9.78
C TYR A 118 -15.02 5.48 -8.99
N ARG A 119 -15.43 5.91 -7.79
CA ARG A 119 -14.62 6.77 -6.90
C ARG A 119 -13.30 6.10 -6.53
N VAL A 120 -13.34 4.81 -6.17
CA VAL A 120 -12.15 4.03 -5.80
C VAL A 120 -11.18 3.91 -6.98
N LEU A 121 -11.66 3.57 -8.18
CA LEU A 121 -10.78 3.44 -9.35
C LEU A 121 -10.13 4.77 -9.72
N ALA A 122 -10.91 5.86 -9.76
CA ALA A 122 -10.38 7.17 -10.11
C ALA A 122 -9.33 7.66 -9.09
N ASP A 123 -9.61 7.51 -7.80
CA ASP A 123 -8.67 7.84 -6.73
C ASP A 123 -7.39 6.99 -6.80
N HIS A 124 -7.54 5.67 -6.88
CA HIS A 124 -6.40 4.76 -6.88
C HIS A 124 -5.56 4.88 -8.15
N ALA A 125 -6.17 5.17 -9.30
CA ALA A 125 -5.43 5.48 -10.53
C ALA A 125 -4.54 6.72 -10.35
N ARG A 126 -5.06 7.79 -9.72
CA ARG A 126 -4.27 8.99 -9.43
C ARG A 126 -3.11 8.70 -8.49
N VAL A 127 -3.38 8.06 -7.35
CA VAL A 127 -2.35 7.73 -6.35
C VAL A 127 -1.27 6.84 -6.92
N LEU A 128 -1.63 5.78 -7.64
CA LEU A 128 -0.66 4.85 -8.22
C LEU A 128 0.14 5.49 -9.35
N THR A 129 -0.48 6.31 -10.19
CA THR A 129 0.24 7.01 -11.25
C THR A 129 1.32 7.91 -10.66
N ILE A 130 0.96 8.77 -9.69
CA ILE A 130 1.92 9.67 -9.03
C ILE A 130 3.01 8.87 -8.31
N ALA A 131 2.63 7.93 -7.45
CA ALA A 131 3.60 7.21 -6.62
C ALA A 131 4.57 6.35 -7.43
N LEU A 132 4.13 5.76 -8.55
CA LEU A 132 4.99 4.96 -9.42
C LEU A 132 5.89 5.84 -10.30
N SER A 133 5.40 7.00 -10.75
CA SER A 133 6.19 8.02 -11.45
C SER A 133 7.32 8.57 -10.55
N ASP A 134 7.07 8.73 -9.25
CA ASP A 134 8.07 9.17 -8.25
C ASP A 134 9.07 8.06 -7.84
N GLY A 135 9.06 6.90 -8.52
CA GLY A 135 9.97 5.79 -8.26
C GLY A 135 9.50 4.79 -7.21
N GLY A 136 8.29 4.95 -6.67
CA GLY A 136 7.64 3.94 -5.84
C GLY A 136 7.42 2.64 -6.63
N ARG A 137 7.44 1.50 -5.94
CA ARG A 137 7.24 0.17 -6.56
C ARG A 137 6.39 -0.70 -5.64
N ALA A 138 5.50 -1.51 -6.21
CA ALA A 138 4.73 -2.49 -5.44
C ALA A 138 5.65 -3.58 -4.85
N GLN A 139 5.57 -3.80 -3.54
CA GLN A 139 6.42 -4.74 -2.80
C GLN A 139 5.64 -5.43 -1.67
N ASN A 140 6.28 -6.36 -0.95
CA ASN A 140 5.66 -7.08 0.17
C ASN A 140 5.82 -6.37 1.53
N THR A 141 6.65 -5.33 1.62
CA THR A 141 6.93 -4.63 2.88
C THR A 141 6.96 -3.11 2.68
N GLY A 142 6.87 -2.37 3.80
CA GLY A 142 7.03 -0.91 3.83
C GLY A 142 6.08 -0.16 2.88
N ARG A 143 6.61 0.90 2.25
CA ARG A 143 5.85 1.76 1.32
C ARG A 143 5.34 0.99 0.11
N GLY A 144 6.13 0.06 -0.43
CA GLY A 144 5.72 -0.73 -1.57
C GLY A 144 4.56 -1.67 -1.28
N TYR A 145 4.42 -2.13 -0.04
CA TYR A 145 3.23 -2.89 0.38
C TYR A 145 1.96 -2.04 0.35
N VAL A 146 2.05 -0.76 0.73
CA VAL A 146 0.90 0.16 0.61
C VAL A 146 0.46 0.30 -0.85
N LEU A 147 1.41 0.50 -1.77
CA LEU A 147 1.10 0.59 -3.21
C LEU A 147 0.48 -0.72 -3.74
N ARG A 148 1.02 -1.88 -3.33
CA ARG A 148 0.45 -3.19 -3.66
C ARG A 148 -0.99 -3.33 -3.16
N ARG A 149 -1.29 -2.87 -1.94
CA ARG A 149 -2.65 -2.92 -1.36
C ARG A 149 -3.63 -2.06 -2.16
N ILE A 150 -3.26 -0.82 -2.46
CA ILE A 150 -4.07 0.12 -3.26
C ILE A 150 -4.34 -0.49 -4.64
N LEU A 151 -3.32 -1.01 -5.31
CA LEU A 151 -3.46 -1.62 -6.63
C LEU A 151 -4.37 -2.84 -6.61
N ARG A 152 -4.18 -3.78 -5.67
CA ARG A 152 -5.06 -4.96 -5.56
C ARG A 152 -6.50 -4.61 -5.25
N ARG A 153 -6.74 -3.57 -4.44
CA ARG A 153 -8.08 -3.03 -4.20
C ARG A 153 -8.69 -2.46 -5.48
N ALA A 154 -7.93 -1.66 -6.24
CA ALA A 154 -8.40 -1.11 -7.51
C ALA A 154 -8.76 -2.21 -8.52
N VAL A 155 -7.88 -3.20 -8.69
CA VAL A 155 -8.12 -4.37 -9.57
C VAL A 155 -9.37 -5.13 -9.17
N ARG A 156 -9.59 -5.34 -7.86
CA ARG A 156 -10.81 -5.99 -7.37
C ARG A 156 -12.07 -5.22 -7.81
N TYR A 157 -12.11 -3.91 -7.56
CA TYR A 157 -13.27 -3.09 -7.92
C TYR A 157 -13.48 -3.02 -9.44
N ALA A 158 -12.38 -2.93 -10.20
CA ALA A 158 -12.42 -2.91 -11.65
C ALA A 158 -13.06 -4.19 -12.19
N VAL A 159 -12.57 -5.36 -11.74
CA VAL A 159 -12.98 -6.65 -12.31
C VAL A 159 -14.30 -7.16 -11.72
N GLU A 160 -14.49 -7.10 -10.41
CA GLU A 160 -15.67 -7.69 -9.75
C GLU A 160 -16.90 -6.79 -9.81
N VAL A 161 -16.73 -5.48 -9.61
CA VAL A 161 -17.86 -4.56 -9.46
C VAL A 161 -18.21 -3.90 -10.78
N LEU A 162 -17.19 -3.51 -11.56
CA LEU A 162 -17.38 -2.82 -12.83
C LEU A 162 -17.26 -3.73 -14.06
N GLY A 163 -16.78 -4.98 -13.90
CA GLY A 163 -16.67 -5.93 -15.01
C GLY A 163 -15.57 -5.60 -16.02
N ALA A 164 -14.55 -4.87 -15.61
CA ALA A 164 -13.44 -4.45 -16.48
C ALA A 164 -12.63 -5.66 -17.02
N PRO A 165 -12.16 -5.61 -18.28
CA PRO A 165 -11.22 -6.60 -18.80
C PRO A 165 -9.81 -6.40 -18.20
N PRO A 166 -8.97 -7.45 -18.12
CA PRO A 166 -7.57 -7.32 -17.69
C PRO A 166 -6.81 -6.28 -18.52
N GLY A 167 -5.95 -5.49 -17.88
CA GLY A 167 -5.20 -4.40 -18.48
C GLY A 167 -5.96 -3.07 -18.56
N PHE A 168 -7.27 -3.07 -18.30
CA PHE A 168 -8.08 -1.84 -18.33
C PHE A 168 -7.58 -0.80 -17.32
N PHE A 169 -7.28 -1.20 -16.08
CA PHE A 169 -6.96 -0.26 -15.02
C PHE A 169 -5.71 0.59 -15.35
N ALA A 170 -4.70 0.00 -16.00
CA ALA A 170 -3.53 0.73 -16.46
C ALA A 170 -3.85 1.81 -17.52
N THR A 171 -4.93 1.67 -18.29
CA THR A 171 -5.33 2.70 -19.27
C THR A 171 -5.70 4.03 -18.61
N LEU A 172 -6.14 4.01 -17.34
CA LEU A 172 -6.47 5.22 -16.59
C LEU A 172 -5.25 6.11 -16.33
N VAL A 173 -4.03 5.57 -16.42
CA VAL A 173 -2.78 6.35 -16.31
C VAL A 173 -2.76 7.49 -17.34
N ASP A 174 -3.21 7.25 -18.57
CA ASP A 174 -3.22 8.30 -19.62
C ASP A 174 -4.13 9.47 -19.24
N VAL A 175 -5.26 9.16 -18.61
CA VAL A 175 -6.24 10.16 -18.18
C VAL A 175 -5.68 10.98 -17.03
N VAL A 176 -5.00 10.33 -16.08
CA VAL A 176 -4.33 11.01 -14.96
C VAL A 176 -3.22 11.92 -15.47
N VAL A 177 -2.33 11.42 -16.34
CA VAL A 177 -1.24 12.21 -16.92
C VAL A 177 -1.81 13.41 -17.68
N THR A 178 -2.84 13.22 -18.50
CA THR A 178 -3.48 14.32 -19.22
C THR A 178 -4.04 15.38 -18.28
N SER A 179 -4.62 14.97 -17.16
CA SER A 179 -5.26 15.87 -16.19
C SER A 179 -4.26 16.61 -15.29
N LEU A 180 -3.10 16.02 -15.02
CA LEU A 180 -2.18 16.49 -13.97
C LEU A 180 -0.81 16.95 -14.48
N LYS A 181 -0.42 16.64 -15.72
CA LYS A 181 0.93 16.93 -16.25
C LYS A 181 1.34 18.41 -16.19
N ASP A 182 0.38 19.34 -16.27
CA ASP A 182 0.71 20.76 -16.28
C ASP A 182 1.17 21.24 -14.89
N ALA A 183 0.66 20.59 -13.83
CA ALA A 183 1.08 20.82 -12.44
C ALA A 183 2.27 19.92 -12.04
N PHE A 184 2.32 18.69 -12.58
CA PHE A 184 3.33 17.67 -12.28
C PHE A 184 3.93 17.11 -13.59
N PRO A 185 4.85 17.86 -14.24
CA PRO A 185 5.41 17.48 -15.55
C PRO A 185 6.10 16.12 -15.57
N GLU A 186 6.64 15.69 -14.42
CA GLU A 186 7.31 14.42 -14.22
C GLU A 186 6.43 13.20 -14.56
N LEU A 187 5.10 13.34 -14.48
CA LEU A 187 4.15 12.27 -14.85
C LEU A 187 4.23 11.91 -16.34
N ALA A 188 4.67 12.85 -17.19
CA ALA A 188 4.77 12.64 -18.63
C ALA A 188 6.09 11.99 -19.07
N ASN A 189 7.05 11.80 -18.15
CA ASN A 189 8.38 11.28 -18.48
C ASN A 189 8.35 9.84 -19.00
N ASP A 190 7.66 8.95 -18.29
CA ASP A 190 7.55 7.53 -18.67
C ASP A 190 6.24 6.90 -18.17
N PRO A 191 5.09 7.31 -18.75
CA PRO A 191 3.80 6.71 -18.41
C PRO A 191 3.69 5.25 -18.87
N TYR A 192 4.53 4.81 -19.82
CA TYR A 192 4.53 3.44 -20.31
C TYR A 192 5.00 2.46 -19.23
N THR A 193 6.13 2.75 -18.57
CA THR A 193 6.63 1.93 -17.47
C THR A 193 5.64 1.87 -16.30
N VAL A 194 4.96 2.98 -15.99
CA VAL A 194 3.90 2.99 -14.95
C VAL A 194 2.78 2.00 -15.28
N LYS A 195 2.33 1.97 -16.54
CA LYS A 195 1.31 1.01 -17.00
C LYS A 195 1.80 -0.43 -16.93
N GLU A 196 3.05 -0.71 -17.32
CA GLU A 196 3.62 -2.05 -17.23
C GLU A 196 3.66 -2.55 -15.79
N LEU A 197 4.15 -1.73 -14.85
CA LEU A 197 4.17 -2.07 -13.43
C LEU A 197 2.77 -2.37 -12.88
N ILE A 198 1.77 -1.60 -13.32
CA ILE A 198 0.37 -1.85 -12.93
C ILE A 198 -0.13 -3.19 -13.49
N ASN A 199 0.09 -3.43 -14.78
CA ASN A 199 -0.34 -4.64 -15.47
C ASN A 199 0.33 -5.90 -14.91
N GLU A 200 1.62 -5.84 -14.58
CA GLU A 200 2.35 -6.96 -13.98
C GLU A 200 1.75 -7.38 -12.62
N GLU A 201 1.52 -6.41 -11.73
CA GLU A 201 0.92 -6.69 -10.42
C GLU A 201 -0.55 -7.12 -10.56
N GLU A 202 -1.31 -6.52 -11.49
CA GLU A 202 -2.68 -6.97 -11.81
C GLU A 202 -2.68 -8.43 -12.25
N GLN A 203 -1.87 -8.80 -13.24
CA GLN A 203 -1.79 -10.17 -13.74
C GLN A 203 -1.46 -11.16 -12.63
N GLN A 204 -0.48 -10.83 -11.78
CA GLN A 204 -0.12 -11.66 -10.63
C GLN A 204 -1.31 -11.85 -9.69
N PHE A 205 -2.02 -10.78 -9.35
CA PHE A 205 -3.16 -10.85 -8.43
C PHE A 205 -4.37 -11.58 -9.04
N LEU A 206 -4.64 -11.42 -10.33
CA LEU A 206 -5.75 -12.09 -11.02
C LEU A 206 -5.64 -13.62 -10.94
N THR A 207 -4.42 -14.17 -10.88
CA THR A 207 -4.22 -15.63 -10.73
C THR A 207 -4.80 -16.18 -9.41
N THR A 208 -4.76 -15.38 -8.34
CA THR A 208 -5.19 -15.78 -7.00
C THR A 208 -6.58 -15.22 -6.64
N LEU A 209 -6.98 -14.08 -7.21
CA LEU A 209 -8.24 -13.38 -6.93
C LEU A 209 -9.44 -14.34 -6.99
N LYS A 210 -9.64 -15.02 -8.14
CA LYS A 210 -10.78 -15.95 -8.33
C LYS A 210 -10.78 -17.11 -7.32
N ARG A 211 -9.61 -17.56 -6.88
CA ARG A 211 -9.49 -18.66 -5.91
C ARG A 211 -9.78 -18.17 -4.48
N GLY A 212 -9.26 -17.00 -4.11
CA GLY A 212 -9.53 -16.36 -2.83
C GLY A 212 -11.01 -16.00 -2.66
N GLN A 213 -11.64 -15.44 -3.69
CA GLN A 213 -13.08 -15.18 -3.72
C GLN A 213 -13.92 -16.44 -3.44
N ARG A 214 -13.58 -17.57 -4.08
CA ARG A 214 -14.31 -18.83 -3.86
C ARG A 214 -14.16 -19.32 -2.43
N LEU A 215 -12.98 -19.17 -1.83
CA LEU A 215 -12.76 -19.49 -0.43
C LEU A 215 -13.65 -18.62 0.46
N LEU A 216 -13.62 -17.29 0.26
CA LEU A 216 -14.42 -16.35 1.03
C LEU A 216 -15.92 -16.64 0.88
N SER A 217 -16.42 -16.80 -0.34
CA SER A 217 -17.84 -17.06 -0.63
C SER A 217 -18.35 -18.34 0.05
N ARG A 218 -17.52 -19.40 0.07
CA ARG A 218 -17.83 -20.65 0.79
C ARG A 218 -17.92 -20.40 2.29
N THR A 219 -16.92 -19.74 2.87
CA THR A 219 -16.92 -19.41 4.31
C THR A 219 -18.13 -18.57 4.70
N ILE A 220 -18.49 -17.57 3.89
CA ILE A 220 -19.67 -16.73 4.14
C ILE A 220 -20.96 -17.56 4.07
N SER A 221 -21.08 -18.45 3.10
CA SER A 221 -22.23 -19.35 2.99
C SER A 221 -22.36 -20.28 4.20
N ASP A 222 -21.22 -20.79 4.71
CA ASP A 222 -21.17 -21.61 5.91
C ASP A 222 -21.57 -20.84 7.18
N ILE A 223 -21.12 -19.59 7.31
CA ILE A 223 -21.52 -18.69 8.41
C ILE A 223 -23.03 -18.44 8.36
N LYS A 224 -23.57 -18.06 7.20
CA LYS A 224 -25.01 -17.79 7.04
C LYS A 224 -25.87 -19.01 7.33
N ARG A 225 -25.40 -20.21 6.96
CA ARG A 225 -26.09 -21.48 7.26
C ARG A 225 -26.11 -21.80 8.75
N THR A 226 -25.03 -21.50 9.47
CA THR A 226 -24.89 -21.83 10.90
C THR A 226 -25.52 -20.79 11.84
N GLN A 227 -25.55 -19.52 11.43
CA GLN A 227 -26.03 -18.40 12.27
C GLN A 227 -27.38 -17.81 11.85
N GLY A 228 -27.97 -18.30 10.76
CA GLY A 228 -29.22 -17.77 10.20
C GLY A 228 -29.03 -16.49 9.38
N ALA A 229 -29.96 -16.20 8.46
CA ALA A 229 -29.83 -15.11 7.47
C ALA A 229 -29.88 -13.68 8.06
N ALA A 230 -30.14 -13.52 9.36
CA ALA A 230 -30.40 -12.24 10.03
C ALA A 230 -29.30 -11.81 11.04
N GLY A 231 -28.20 -12.55 11.16
CA GLY A 231 -27.15 -12.27 12.15
C GLY A 231 -25.91 -11.58 11.58
N THR A 232 -25.38 -10.60 12.32
CA THR A 232 -24.03 -10.06 12.12
C THR A 232 -22.99 -11.14 12.43
N GLY A 233 -22.52 -11.84 11.41
CA GLY A 233 -21.54 -12.91 11.57
C GLY A 233 -20.10 -12.39 11.70
N VAL A 234 -19.20 -13.29 12.08
CA VAL A 234 -17.77 -12.99 12.20
C VAL A 234 -16.98 -13.87 11.22
N LEU A 235 -16.21 -13.24 10.33
CA LEU A 235 -15.28 -13.95 9.45
C LEU A 235 -14.08 -14.44 10.30
N PRO A 236 -13.79 -15.75 10.35
CA PRO A 236 -12.70 -16.27 11.15
C PRO A 236 -11.34 -15.69 10.73
N GLY A 237 -10.54 -15.27 11.71
CA GLY A 237 -9.22 -14.69 11.45
C GLY A 237 -8.25 -15.65 10.76
N THR A 238 -8.42 -16.96 10.95
CA THR A 238 -7.66 -18.01 10.25
C THR A 238 -7.94 -18.04 8.73
N VAL A 239 -9.17 -17.73 8.32
CA VAL A 239 -9.55 -17.63 6.91
C VAL A 239 -8.97 -16.35 6.31
N ALA A 240 -9.06 -15.23 7.03
CA ALA A 240 -8.43 -13.97 6.60
C ALA A 240 -6.90 -14.09 6.49
N TRP A 241 -6.25 -14.78 7.43
CA TRP A 241 -4.83 -15.08 7.34
C TRP A 241 -4.50 -15.90 6.10
N ARG A 242 -5.31 -16.92 5.80
CA ARG A 242 -5.13 -17.72 4.59
C ARG A 242 -5.34 -16.91 3.31
N LEU A 243 -6.32 -16.01 3.29
CA LEU A 243 -6.55 -15.07 2.19
C LEU A 243 -5.33 -14.18 1.96
N TYR A 244 -4.71 -13.69 3.03
CA TYR A 244 -3.46 -12.93 2.98
C TYR A 244 -2.27 -13.77 2.50
N ASP A 245 -1.93 -14.82 3.24
CA ASP A 245 -0.71 -15.60 3.06
C ASP A 245 -0.70 -16.41 1.76
N THR A 246 -1.83 -17.06 1.42
CA THR A 246 -1.90 -17.95 0.25
C THR A 246 -2.40 -17.24 -1.01
N TYR A 247 -3.35 -16.32 -0.87
CA TYR A 247 -4.02 -15.69 -2.02
C TYR A 247 -3.61 -14.24 -2.23
N GLY A 248 -2.81 -13.66 -1.32
CA GLY A 248 -2.32 -12.29 -1.44
C GLY A 248 -3.39 -11.22 -1.20
N PHE A 249 -4.49 -11.52 -0.53
CA PHE A 249 -5.51 -10.53 -0.23
C PHE A 249 -5.04 -9.66 0.93
N PRO A 250 -4.90 -8.33 0.74
CA PRO A 250 -4.68 -7.45 1.87
C PRO A 250 -5.75 -7.61 2.95
N LEU A 251 -5.37 -7.37 4.20
CA LEU A 251 -6.28 -7.47 5.35
C LEU A 251 -7.48 -6.51 5.19
N ASP A 252 -7.21 -5.28 4.75
CA ASP A 252 -8.22 -4.26 4.48
C ASP A 252 -9.15 -4.64 3.33
N LEU A 253 -8.62 -5.26 2.27
CA LEU A 253 -9.46 -5.79 1.20
C LEU A 253 -10.40 -6.88 1.73
N THR A 254 -9.88 -7.79 2.56
CA THR A 254 -10.68 -8.86 3.18
C THR A 254 -11.74 -8.28 4.11
N GLN A 255 -11.41 -7.24 4.87
CA GLN A 255 -12.34 -6.55 5.74
C GLN A 255 -13.47 -5.88 4.95
N LEU A 256 -13.15 -5.16 3.88
CA LEU A 256 -14.16 -4.54 3.00
C LEU A 256 -15.12 -5.59 2.42
N MET A 257 -14.58 -6.72 1.93
CA MET A 257 -15.41 -7.80 1.40
C MET A 257 -16.28 -8.47 2.48
N ALA A 258 -15.83 -8.49 3.74
CA ALA A 258 -16.65 -8.96 4.85
C ALA A 258 -17.79 -7.98 5.17
N GLU A 259 -17.49 -6.68 5.19
CA GLU A 259 -18.45 -5.60 5.46
C GLU A 259 -19.56 -5.55 4.41
N GLU A 260 -19.25 -5.75 3.12
CA GLU A 260 -20.24 -5.89 2.03
C GLU A 260 -21.26 -7.02 2.27
N HIS A 261 -20.92 -7.99 3.11
CA HIS A 261 -21.78 -9.09 3.51
C HIS A 261 -22.31 -8.96 4.95
N ASN A 262 -22.19 -7.78 5.57
CA ASN A 262 -22.56 -7.49 6.96
C ASN A 262 -21.83 -8.37 7.99
N LEU A 263 -20.58 -8.75 7.68
CA LEU A 263 -19.72 -9.54 8.55
C LEU A 263 -18.61 -8.68 9.14
N LYS A 264 -18.25 -8.94 10.40
CA LYS A 264 -17.05 -8.37 11.03
C LYS A 264 -15.88 -9.32 10.87
N LEU A 265 -14.67 -8.79 10.78
CA LEU A 265 -13.47 -9.61 10.74
C LEU A 265 -12.95 -9.87 12.17
N ASP A 266 -12.63 -11.12 12.49
CA ASP A 266 -11.91 -11.49 13.71
C ASP A 266 -10.41 -11.12 13.59
N LEU A 267 -10.11 -9.88 13.98
CA LEU A 267 -8.74 -9.34 13.97
C LEU A 267 -7.83 -10.07 14.98
N ALA A 268 -8.36 -10.47 16.14
CA ALA A 268 -7.57 -11.16 17.16
C ALA A 268 -7.14 -12.56 16.68
N GLY A 269 -8.06 -13.28 16.04
CA GLY A 269 -7.75 -14.56 15.40
C GLY A 269 -6.80 -14.44 14.22
N TYR A 270 -6.84 -13.32 13.49
CA TYR A 270 -5.91 -13.05 12.38
C TYR A 270 -4.48 -12.87 12.89
N GLU A 271 -4.27 -11.99 13.89
CA GLU A 271 -2.93 -11.79 14.46
C GLU A 271 -2.40 -13.06 15.11
N LYS A 272 -3.24 -13.83 15.82
CA LYS A 272 -2.85 -15.13 16.35
C LYS A 272 -2.42 -16.12 15.26
N ALA A 273 -3.13 -16.16 14.12
CA ALA A 273 -2.78 -17.02 13.00
C ALA A 273 -1.46 -16.60 12.34
N LYS A 274 -1.23 -15.29 12.23
CA LYS A 274 0.02 -14.69 11.74
C LYS A 274 1.20 -15.02 12.63
N GLU A 275 1.07 -14.83 13.95
CA GLU A 275 2.11 -15.18 14.93
C GLU A 275 2.48 -16.66 14.86
N LEU A 276 1.47 -17.55 14.78
CA LEU A 276 1.69 -18.98 14.62
C LEU A 276 2.43 -19.33 13.33
N ALA A 277 2.13 -18.64 12.21
CA ALA A 277 2.83 -18.83 10.95
C ALA A 277 4.28 -18.33 11.02
N GLN A 278 4.53 -17.19 11.65
CA GLN A 278 5.88 -16.64 11.87
C GLN A 278 6.72 -17.56 12.77
N ALA A 279 6.14 -18.07 13.86
CA ALA A 279 6.81 -19.04 14.72
C ALA A 279 7.15 -20.32 13.95
N ARG A 280 6.24 -20.82 13.10
CA ARG A 280 6.49 -21.98 12.24
C ARG A 280 7.62 -21.73 11.24
N SER A 281 7.66 -20.57 10.59
CA SER A 281 8.74 -20.23 9.65
C SER A 281 10.11 -20.12 10.35
N GLN A 282 10.14 -19.61 11.58
CA GLN A 282 11.37 -19.55 12.38
C GLN A 282 11.84 -20.95 12.81
N THR A 283 10.92 -21.85 13.18
CA THR A 283 11.28 -23.24 13.49
C THR A 283 11.71 -24.05 12.26
N GLY A 284 11.15 -23.76 11.07
CA GLY A 284 11.56 -24.37 9.80
C GLY A 284 12.90 -23.85 9.27
N ALA A 285 13.27 -22.61 9.60
CA ALA A 285 14.58 -22.02 9.29
C ALA A 285 15.74 -22.62 10.11
N ALA A 286 15.46 -23.43 11.14
CA ALA A 286 16.51 -24.17 11.84
C ALA A 286 17.28 -25.18 10.94
N GLY A 287 16.77 -25.48 9.73
CA GLY A 287 17.46 -26.30 8.73
C GLY A 287 18.17 -25.53 7.60
N ALA A 288 17.95 -24.22 7.47
CA ALA A 288 18.57 -23.37 6.45
C ALA A 288 19.16 -22.15 7.14
N GLY A 289 20.49 -22.17 7.33
CA GLY A 289 21.22 -21.20 8.14
C GLY A 289 20.77 -19.77 7.92
N ALA A 290 20.49 -19.08 9.03
CA ALA A 290 20.12 -17.67 9.04
C ALA A 290 21.10 -16.86 8.18
N ILE A 291 20.57 -16.17 7.17
CA ILE A 291 21.31 -15.10 6.51
C ILE A 291 21.33 -13.97 7.52
N VAL A 292 22.47 -13.80 8.20
CA VAL A 292 22.69 -12.66 9.10
C VAL A 292 22.91 -11.44 8.21
N ASP A 293 21.92 -10.55 8.18
CA ASP A 293 22.06 -9.25 7.56
C ASP A 293 22.79 -8.34 8.55
N LEU A 294 24.05 -8.04 8.28
CA LEU A 294 24.88 -7.19 9.14
C LEU A 294 24.67 -5.75 8.71
N ASP A 295 24.03 -4.95 9.56
CA ASP A 295 23.88 -3.52 9.31
C ASP A 295 25.22 -2.75 9.41
N VAL A 296 25.19 -1.48 9.03
CA VAL A 296 26.37 -0.60 8.99
C VAL A 296 27.03 -0.47 10.37
N HIS A 297 26.26 -0.53 11.46
CA HIS A 297 26.77 -0.44 12.83
C HIS A 297 27.47 -1.73 13.25
N ALA A 298 26.90 -2.89 12.91
CA ALA A 298 27.50 -4.19 13.14
C ALA A 298 28.82 -4.35 12.37
N ILE A 299 28.87 -3.90 11.11
CA ILE A 299 30.11 -3.89 10.31
C ILE A 299 31.17 -2.99 10.93
N ALA A 300 30.78 -1.79 11.41
CA ALA A 300 31.70 -0.86 12.06
C ALA A 300 32.26 -1.43 13.38
N GLU A 301 31.45 -2.15 14.15
CA GLU A 301 31.89 -2.80 15.38
C GLU A 301 32.86 -3.97 15.10
N LEU A 302 32.59 -4.78 14.08
CA LEU A 302 33.49 -5.87 13.67
C LEU A 302 34.87 -5.32 13.21
N ARG A 303 34.88 -4.20 12.49
CA ARG A 303 36.13 -3.48 12.14
C ARG A 303 36.86 -2.98 13.38
N LYS A 304 36.15 -2.42 14.37
CA LYS A 304 36.75 -1.95 15.64
C LYS A 304 37.36 -3.11 16.44
N ARG A 305 36.80 -4.32 16.32
CA ARG A 305 37.32 -5.55 16.92
C ARG A 305 38.46 -6.19 16.13
N GLY A 306 38.93 -5.57 15.04
CA GLY A 306 40.07 -6.03 14.26
C GLY A 306 39.78 -7.23 13.36
N ILE A 307 38.50 -7.54 13.10
CA ILE A 307 38.14 -8.61 12.17
C ILE A 307 38.33 -8.08 10.74
N PRO A 308 39.18 -8.71 9.92
CA PRO A 308 39.39 -8.29 8.54
C PRO A 308 38.10 -8.47 7.73
N GLY A 309 37.82 -7.50 6.86
CA GLY A 309 36.73 -7.63 5.89
C GLY A 309 37.00 -8.80 4.94
N THR A 310 35.93 -9.29 4.30
CA THR A 310 36.07 -10.30 3.25
C THR A 310 36.99 -9.78 2.15
N ASP A 311 37.96 -10.60 1.75
CA ASP A 311 38.81 -10.32 0.60
C ASP A 311 38.00 -10.57 -0.68
N ASP A 312 37.44 -9.50 -1.22
CA ASP A 312 36.59 -9.53 -2.42
C ASP A 312 37.38 -9.20 -3.70
N THR A 313 38.72 -9.18 -3.65
CA THR A 313 39.57 -8.81 -4.81
C THR A 313 39.28 -9.68 -6.03
N GLU A 314 38.98 -10.96 -5.83
CA GLU A 314 38.64 -11.91 -6.88
C GLU A 314 37.29 -11.65 -7.57
N LYS A 315 36.39 -10.85 -6.97
CA LYS A 315 35.12 -10.43 -7.61
C LYS A 315 35.37 -9.58 -8.86
N TYR A 316 36.52 -8.93 -8.93
CA TYR A 316 36.90 -7.99 -10.00
C TYR A 316 37.92 -8.60 -10.97
N ASN A 317 38.18 -9.91 -10.86
CA ASN A 317 39.13 -10.62 -11.71
C ASN A 317 38.42 -11.21 -12.95
N TYR A 318 37.95 -10.32 -13.83
CA TYR A 318 37.33 -10.69 -15.11
C TYR A 318 37.86 -9.82 -16.24
N GLN A 319 37.84 -10.36 -17.47
CA GLN A 319 38.21 -9.60 -18.67
C GLN A 319 36.96 -9.40 -19.53
N ALA A 320 36.78 -8.19 -20.07
CA ALA A 320 35.72 -7.89 -21.03
C ALA A 320 36.27 -8.03 -22.45
N ASP A 321 35.56 -8.75 -23.32
CA ASP A 321 35.86 -8.76 -24.75
C ASP A 321 35.46 -7.45 -25.43
N ALA A 322 35.85 -7.27 -26.70
CA ALA A 322 35.56 -6.06 -27.48
C ALA A 322 34.06 -5.86 -27.77
N GLN A 323 33.21 -6.83 -27.43
CA GLN A 323 31.76 -6.82 -27.58
C GLN A 323 31.05 -6.58 -26.23
N GLY A 324 31.80 -6.43 -25.14
CA GLY A 324 31.28 -6.16 -23.79
C GLY A 324 30.86 -7.41 -23.01
N ASN A 325 31.23 -8.61 -23.46
CA ASN A 325 31.00 -9.84 -22.69
C ASN A 325 32.13 -10.08 -21.69
N TYR A 326 31.77 -10.48 -20.48
CA TYR A 326 32.73 -10.77 -19.42
C TYR A 326 33.13 -12.25 -19.40
N ASP A 327 34.42 -12.53 -19.52
CA ASP A 327 35.00 -13.87 -19.31
C ASP A 327 35.43 -14.02 -17.84
N LEU A 328 34.72 -14.89 -17.12
CA LEU A 328 34.99 -15.27 -15.74
C LEU A 328 35.84 -16.54 -15.74
N ALA A 329 37.12 -16.41 -16.09
CA ALA A 329 37.99 -17.53 -16.46
C ALA A 329 38.33 -18.54 -15.33
N GLN A 330 37.83 -18.41 -14.10
CA GLN A 330 38.17 -19.31 -13.01
C GLN A 330 36.97 -19.71 -12.13
N LYS A 331 36.52 -20.96 -12.26
CA LYS A 331 35.65 -21.61 -11.27
C LYS A 331 36.49 -22.14 -10.12
N HIS A 332 36.48 -21.46 -8.98
CA HIS A 332 37.23 -21.88 -7.78
C HIS A 332 36.35 -22.38 -6.65
N LYS A 333 36.87 -23.38 -5.93
CA LYS A 333 36.30 -23.91 -4.69
C LYS A 333 36.60 -22.94 -3.55
N SER A 334 35.60 -22.20 -3.09
CA SER A 334 35.70 -21.40 -1.87
C SER A 334 35.59 -22.29 -0.63
N ASN A 335 36.46 -22.06 0.37
CA ASN A 335 36.30 -22.62 1.71
C ASN A 335 35.48 -21.63 2.54
N ALA A 336 34.20 -21.94 2.76
CA ALA A 336 33.39 -21.16 3.70
C ALA A 336 33.78 -21.53 5.14
N VAL A 337 34.17 -20.53 5.94
CA VAL A 337 34.37 -20.71 7.39
C VAL A 337 33.03 -20.52 8.07
N HIS A 338 32.44 -21.62 8.56
CA HIS A 338 31.27 -21.55 9.43
C HIS A 338 31.71 -21.24 10.88
N ILE A 339 31.29 -20.09 11.40
CA ILE A 339 31.37 -19.82 12.84
C ILE A 339 30.10 -20.39 13.47
N LYS A 340 30.23 -21.48 14.22
CA LYS A 340 29.16 -22.05 15.03
C LYS A 340 29.21 -21.38 16.40
N VAL A 341 28.22 -20.55 16.72
CA VAL A 341 28.04 -20.04 18.08
C VAL A 341 27.14 -21.02 18.82
N SER A 342 27.74 -21.94 19.55
CA SER A 342 27.07 -22.70 20.61
C SER A 342 27.55 -22.14 21.93
N ASP A 343 26.61 -21.89 22.85
CA ASP A 343 26.87 -21.32 24.17
C ASP A 343 28.12 -21.93 24.82
N GLY A 344 29.16 -21.10 24.92
CA GLY A 344 30.33 -21.36 25.76
C GLY A 344 31.24 -22.52 25.36
N GLN A 345 31.81 -22.51 24.14
CA GLN A 345 33.23 -22.85 23.87
C GLN A 345 33.54 -22.80 22.36
N HIS A 346 34.59 -22.05 21.98
CA HIS A 346 35.03 -21.93 20.59
C HIS A 346 35.85 -23.16 20.16
N GLN A 347 35.34 -23.94 19.20
CA GLN A 347 36.16 -24.84 18.38
C GLN A 347 35.84 -24.62 16.90
N THR A 348 36.85 -24.23 16.13
CA THR A 348 36.82 -24.19 14.67
C THR A 348 37.10 -25.59 14.12
N GLN A 349 36.15 -26.20 13.42
CA GLN A 349 36.42 -27.38 12.59
C GLN A 349 36.13 -27.07 11.11
N PRO A 350 37.06 -27.35 10.18
CA PRO A 350 36.83 -27.15 8.76
C PRO A 350 35.92 -28.27 8.20
N SER A 351 34.79 -27.87 7.64
CA SER A 351 33.88 -28.75 6.88
C SER A 351 33.96 -28.40 5.40
N LYS A 352 34.30 -29.37 4.55
CA LYS A 352 34.32 -29.22 3.10
C LYS A 352 32.92 -29.52 2.53
N ARG A 353 32.29 -28.54 1.89
CA ARG A 353 31.14 -28.77 1.01
C ARG A 353 31.44 -28.22 -0.39
N ILE A 354 31.23 -29.05 -1.40
CA ILE A 354 31.31 -28.65 -2.81
C ILE A 354 29.93 -28.15 -3.20
N LEU A 355 29.80 -26.86 -3.54
CA LEU A 355 28.62 -26.32 -4.20
C LEU A 355 28.77 -26.53 -5.72
N LYS A 356 27.74 -27.09 -6.36
CA LYS A 356 27.65 -27.25 -7.82
C LYS A 356 27.11 -25.99 -8.46
#